data_AF-A0A7X7LQK4-F1
#
_entry.id   AF-A0A7X7LQK4-F1
#
_cell.length_a   1.000
_cell.length_b   1.000
_cell.length_c   1.000
_cell.angle_alpha   90.00
_cell.angle_beta   90.00
_cell.angle_gamma   90.00
#
_symmetry.space_group_name_H-M   'P 1'
#
loop_
_entity.id
_entity.type
_entity.pdbx_description
1 polymer ?
#
loop_
_entity_poly.entity_id
_entity_poly.type
_entity_poly.pdbx_seq_one_letter_code
_entity_poly.pdbx_strand_id
1 'polypeptide(L)'
;MIDADLQHKGYGRLATLEALNDIKKAKKYDIVHLDYVPSITIARDLFVSIGFRESGEMDDDEVIMEYPLTDGIRLIDWMTRSQQHLSLIAIL
;
A
#
# COMPACT_ATOMS: atom_id res chain seq x y z
N MET A 1 -14.23 -0.36 -7.42
CA MET A 1 -14.97 -1.58 -7.05
C MET A 1 -15.18 -2.45 -8.28
N ILE A 2 -15.13 -3.78 -8.11
CA ILE A 2 -15.58 -4.76 -9.11
C ILE A 2 -16.97 -5.23 -8.70
N ASP A 3 -17.88 -5.32 -9.66
CA ASP A 3 -19.23 -5.87 -9.45
C ASP A 3 -19.16 -7.23 -8.74
N ALA A 4 -20.07 -7.48 -7.80
CA ALA A 4 -20.06 -8.68 -6.95
C ALA A 4 -20.06 -9.98 -7.76
N ASP A 5 -20.81 -10.03 -8.87
CA ASP A 5 -20.91 -11.22 -9.74
C ASP A 5 -19.64 -11.44 -10.57
N LEU A 6 -18.74 -10.45 -10.58
CA LEU A 6 -17.46 -10.46 -11.28
C LEU A 6 -16.26 -10.57 -10.32
N GLN A 7 -16.47 -10.62 -9.00
CA GLN A 7 -15.39 -10.80 -8.03
C GLN A 7 -14.77 -12.21 -8.11
N HIS A 8 -13.63 -12.40 -7.44
CA HIS A 8 -12.85 -13.67 -7.40
C HIS A 8 -12.34 -14.19 -8.75
N LYS A 9 -12.53 -13.46 -9.86
CA LYS A 9 -12.03 -13.79 -11.21
C LYS A 9 -10.68 -13.13 -11.53
N GLY A 10 -10.06 -12.47 -10.56
CA GLY A 10 -8.78 -11.77 -10.72
C GLY A 10 -8.86 -10.37 -11.33
N TYR A 11 -10.05 -9.85 -11.63
CA TYR A 11 -10.19 -8.51 -12.22
C TYR A 11 -9.65 -7.39 -11.33
N GLY A 12 -9.87 -7.46 -10.01
CA GLY A 12 -9.27 -6.49 -9.08
C GLY A 12 -7.75 -6.47 -9.19
N ARG A 13 -7.11 -7.64 -9.27
CA ARG A 13 -5.66 -7.76 -9.45
C ARG A 13 -5.19 -7.14 -10.76
N LEU A 14 -5.87 -7.48 -11.87
CA LEU A 14 -5.51 -6.96 -13.20
C LEU A 14 -5.68 -5.44 -13.28
N ALA A 15 -6.78 -4.91 -12.75
CA ALA A 15 -7.03 -3.47 -12.72
C ALA A 15 -5.96 -2.72 -11.90
N THR A 16 -5.62 -3.22 -10.71
CA THR A 16 -4.58 -2.60 -9.88
C THR A 16 -3.21 -2.66 -10.54
N LEU A 17 -2.84 -3.78 -11.17
CA LEU A 17 -1.56 -3.90 -11.86
C LEU A 17 -1.45 -2.95 -13.06
N GLU A 18 -2.53 -2.78 -13.84
CA GLU A 18 -2.51 -1.85 -14.96
C GLU A 18 -2.42 -0.39 -14.49
N ALA A 19 -3.15 -0.04 -13.42
CA ALA A 19 -3.02 1.29 -12.81
C ALA A 19 -1.58 1.55 -12.31
N LEU A 20 -0.97 0.59 -11.61
CA LEU A 20 0.43 0.70 -11.18
C LEU A 20 1.38 0.83 -12.37
N ASN A 21 1.15 0.11 -13.46
CA ASN A 21 1.95 0.18 -14.68
C ASN A 21 1.92 1.60 -15.27
N ASP A 22 0.74 2.21 -15.37
CA ASP A 22 0.59 3.57 -15.91
C ASP A 22 1.19 4.63 -14.99
N ILE A 23 1.00 4.50 -13.67
CA ILE A 23 1.62 5.39 -12.67
C ILE A 23 3.15 5.30 -12.75
N LYS A 24 3.72 4.08 -12.86
CA LYS A 24 5.17 3.88 -13.03
C LYS A 24 5.70 4.52 -14.31
N LYS A 25 5.00 4.38 -15.44
CA LYS A 25 5.38 4.99 -16.73
C LYS A 25 5.45 6.51 -16.64
N ALA A 26 4.63 7.14 -15.79
CA ALA A 26 4.65 8.58 -15.61
C ALA A 26 5.98 9.09 -15.04
N LYS A 27 6.73 8.27 -14.28
CA LYS A 27 8.01 8.62 -13.64
C LYS A 27 7.96 9.93 -12.83
N LYS A 28 6.82 10.20 -12.20
CA LYS A 28 6.51 11.43 -11.46
C LYS A 28 6.30 11.23 -9.97
N TYR A 29 6.15 9.98 -9.54
CA TYR A 29 5.68 9.63 -8.21
C TYR A 29 6.60 8.59 -7.60
N ASP A 30 6.79 8.67 -6.29
CA ASP A 30 7.66 7.77 -5.53
C ASP A 30 6.89 6.64 -4.84
N ILE A 31 5.63 6.89 -4.48
CA ILE A 31 4.78 5.97 -3.70
C ILE A 31 3.34 6.09 -4.19
N VAL A 32 2.60 4.97 -4.19
CA VAL A 32 1.13 4.93 -4.32
C VAL A 32 0.54 4.61 -2.95
N HIS A 33 -0.45 5.40 -2.53
CA HIS A 33 -1.30 5.08 -1.38
C HIS A 33 -2.68 4.61 -1.85
N LEU A 34 -3.24 3.68 -1.09
CA LEU A 34 -4.65 3.30 -1.11
C LEU A 34 -5.04 2.87 0.30
N ASP A 35 -6.32 2.68 0.53
CA ASP A 35 -6.91 2.32 1.82
C ASP A 35 -7.75 1.04 1.70
N TYR A 36 -7.98 0.40 2.85
CA TYR A 36 -8.96 -0.67 2.96
C TYR A 36 -9.62 -0.69 4.35
N VAL A 37 -10.90 -1.02 4.42
CA VAL A 37 -11.60 -1.25 5.69
C VAL A 37 -11.10 -2.57 6.33
N PRO A 38 -10.59 -2.58 7.58
CA PRO A 38 -10.04 -3.77 8.24
C PRO A 38 -10.97 -4.98 8.31
N SER A 39 -12.29 -4.72 8.38
CA SER A 39 -13.31 -5.77 8.40
C SER A 39 -13.47 -6.49 7.05
N ILE A 40 -12.92 -5.95 5.96
CA ILE A 40 -12.96 -6.51 4.60
C ILE A 40 -11.58 -7.08 4.24
N THR A 41 -11.28 -8.25 4.78
CA THR A 41 -9.95 -8.88 4.66
C THR A 41 -9.57 -9.26 3.22
N ILE A 42 -10.53 -9.46 2.32
CA ILE A 42 -10.26 -9.79 0.92
C ILE A 42 -9.50 -8.69 0.17
N ALA A 43 -9.76 -7.42 0.52
CA ALA A 43 -9.06 -6.29 -0.07
C ALA A 43 -7.60 -6.26 0.40
N ARG A 44 -7.38 -6.42 1.71
CA ARG A 44 -6.04 -6.55 2.30
C ARG A 44 -5.21 -7.62 1.60
N ASP A 45 -5.76 -8.84 1.51
CA ASP A 45 -5.04 -9.98 0.96
C ASP A 45 -4.69 -9.77 -0.52
N LEU A 46 -5.58 -9.13 -1.28
CA LEU A 46 -5.30 -8.73 -2.65
C LEU A 46 -4.11 -7.75 -2.72
N PHE A 47 -4.14 -6.65 -1.95
CA PHE A 47 -3.11 -5.63 -2.03
C PHE A 47 -1.74 -6.13 -1.52
N VAL A 48 -1.73 -6.91 -0.43
CA VAL A 48 -0.52 -7.59 0.07
C VAL A 48 0.06 -8.51 -1.00
N SER A 49 -0.77 -9.29 -1.71
CA SER A 49 -0.29 -10.18 -2.77
C SER A 49 0.33 -9.46 -3.98
N ILE A 50 0.04 -8.17 -4.16
CA ILE A 50 0.60 -7.32 -5.21
C ILE A 50 1.91 -6.66 -4.77
N GLY A 51 2.14 -6.56 -3.46
CA GLY A 51 3.34 -5.95 -2.87
C GLY A 51 3.09 -4.61 -2.17
N PHE A 52 1.83 -4.24 -1.93
CA PHE A 52 1.53 -3.18 -0.97
C PHE A 52 1.85 -3.66 0.45
N ARG A 53 2.14 -2.71 1.33
CA ARG A 53 2.31 -2.94 2.77
C ARG A 53 1.51 -1.91 3.56
N GLU A 54 1.05 -2.26 4.75
CA GLU A 54 0.44 -1.30 5.67
C GLU A 54 1.46 -0.21 6.04
N SER A 55 1.05 1.06 5.98
CA SER A 55 1.92 2.19 6.36
C SER A 55 2.01 2.38 7.87
N GLY A 56 1.07 1.80 8.63
CA GLY A 56 0.86 2.05 10.05
C GLY A 56 -0.04 3.26 10.33
N GLU A 57 -0.55 3.92 9.29
CA GLU A 57 -1.48 5.04 9.36
C GLU A 57 -2.91 4.59 9.04
N MET A 58 -3.88 5.36 9.53
CA MET A 58 -5.32 5.18 9.28
C MET A 58 -5.89 6.46 8.67
N ASP A 59 -6.84 6.32 7.75
CA ASP A 59 -7.74 7.40 7.31
C ASP A 59 -9.16 7.01 7.74
N ASP A 60 -9.75 7.76 8.68
CA ASP A 60 -10.95 7.35 9.41
C ASP A 60 -10.87 5.89 9.93
N ASP A 61 -11.71 4.99 9.40
CA ASP A 61 -11.80 3.58 9.75
C ASP A 61 -11.03 2.66 8.78
N GLU A 62 -10.22 3.24 7.88
CA GLU A 62 -9.52 2.52 6.83
C GLU A 62 -7.99 2.52 7.05
N VAL A 63 -7.35 1.37 6.80
CA VAL A 63 -5.90 1.21 6.90
C VAL A 63 -5.25 1.69 5.62
N ILE A 64 -4.31 2.62 5.73
CA ILE A 64 -3.53 3.09 4.58
C ILE A 64 -2.43 2.07 4.25
N MET A 65 -2.34 1.75 2.96
CA MET A 65 -1.35 0.87 2.35
C MET A 65 -0.45 1.68 1.42
N GLU A 66 0.84 1.34 1.37
CA GLU A 66 1.81 1.96 0.49
C GLU A 66 2.47 0.96 -0.48
N TYR A 67 2.69 1.41 -1.72
CA TYR A 67 3.47 0.69 -2.73
C TYR A 67 4.58 1.62 -3.28
N PRO A 68 5.87 1.31 -3.04
CA PRO A 68 6.97 2.09 -3.59
C PRO A 68 7.10 1.90 -5.10
N LEU A 69 7.22 3.00 -5.85
CA LEU A 69 7.30 3.02 -7.31
C LEU A 69 8.73 3.08 -7.84
N THR A 70 9.68 3.49 -7.00
CA THR A 70 11.10 3.48 -7.33
C THR A 70 11.74 2.24 -6.72
N ASP A 71 12.55 1.54 -7.51
CA ASP A 71 13.42 0.45 -7.01
C ASP A 71 14.42 0.95 -5.92
N GLY A 72 14.49 2.28 -5.73
CA GLY A 72 15.47 3.01 -4.95
C GLY A 72 15.03 3.47 -3.55
N ILE A 73 13.74 3.39 -3.16
CA ILE A 73 13.37 3.50 -1.73
C ILE A 73 13.72 2.15 -1.08
N ARG A 74 15.03 1.96 -0.93
CA ARG A 74 15.65 0.81 -0.30
C ARG A 74 15.19 0.77 1.15
N LEU A 75 14.96 -0.45 1.63
CA LEU A 75 14.67 -0.86 3.01
C LEU A 75 15.36 -0.04 4.12
N ILE A 76 16.50 0.59 3.83
CA ILE A 76 17.25 1.49 4.71
C ILE A 76 16.46 2.74 5.11
N ASP A 77 15.72 3.38 4.19
CA ASP A 77 14.96 4.60 4.53
C ASP A 77 13.77 4.30 5.43
N TRP A 78 13.11 3.16 5.22
CA TRP A 78 12.01 2.69 6.08
C TRP A 78 12.49 2.22 7.46
N MET A 79 13.64 1.52 7.53
CA MET A 79 14.29 1.18 8.82
C MET A 79 14.75 2.44 9.58
N THR A 80 15.11 3.50 8.87
CA THR A 80 15.51 4.77 9.47
C THR A 80 14.30 5.52 10.04
N ARG A 81 13.17 5.59 9.30
CA ARG A 81 11.93 6.24 9.76
C ARG A 81 11.30 5.54 10.97
N SER A 82 11.28 4.20 10.97
CA SER A 82 10.71 3.42 12.09
C SER A 82 11.54 3.50 13.39
N GLN A 83 12.88 3.59 13.31
CA GLN A 83 13.72 3.79 14.50
C GLN A 83 13.66 5.22 15.08
N GLN A 84 13.44 6.25 14.25
CA GLN A 84 13.28 7.63 14.72
C GLN A 84 12.01 7.78 15.60
N HIS A 85 10.96 7.01 15.35
CA HIS A 85 9.76 6.99 16.20
C HIS A 85 10.01 6.34 17.58
N LEU A 86 10.88 5.32 17.65
CA LEU A 86 11.24 4.68 18.93
C LEU A 86 12.23 5.52 19.76
N SER A 87 12.96 6.43 19.11
CA SER A 87 13.92 7.33 19.77
C SER A 87 13.25 8.43 20.59
N LEU A 88 12.06 8.88 20.17
CA LEU A 88 11.28 9.92 20.85
C LEU A 88 10.55 9.41 22.10
N ILE A 89 10.19 8.13 22.14
CA ILE A 89 9.50 7.51 23.29
C ILE A 89 10.49 7.16 24.42
N ALA A 90 11.78 6.99 24.12
CA ALA A 90 12.80 6.66 25.13
C ALA A 90 13.38 7.88 25.88
N ILE A 91 12.96 9.11 25.54
CA ILE A 91 13.44 10.37 26.18
C ILE A 91 12.32 11.04 27.01
N LEU A 92 11.13 10.44 27.12
CA LEU A 92 10.04 10.87 28.01
C LEU A 92 9.81 9.84 29.11
#